data_AF-A0A858WXJ1-F1
#
_entry.id   AF-A0A858WXJ1-F1
#
_cell.length_a   1.000
_cell.length_b   1.000
_cell.length_c   1.000
_cell.angle_alpha   90.00
_cell.angle_beta   90.00
_cell.angle_gamma   90.00
#
_symmetry.space_group_name_H-M   'P 1'
#
loop_
_entity.id
_entity.type
_entity.pdbx_description
1 polymer ?
#
loop_
_entity_poly.entity_id
_entity_poly.type
_entity_poly.pdbx_seq_one_letter_code
_entity_poly.pdbx_strand_id
1 'polypeptide(L)'
;MRMLPVWVLENRQTELALDDVRTAMSFLIFDWPDQFCGTHLHLSAQVIGLAALEGAVSVAFFRAAFVDAADEADILAAGAEPPPLLSFLLASRKRYNRRGCA
;
A
#
# COMPACT_ATOMS: atom_id res chain seq x y z
N MET A 1 -14.11 7.48 -6.22
CA MET A 1 -14.19 6.03 -5.96
C MET A 1 -13.71 5.79 -4.53
N ARG A 2 -14.64 5.58 -3.59
CA ARG A 2 -14.27 5.41 -2.18
C ARG A 2 -13.66 4.03 -1.93
N MET A 3 -12.77 3.97 -0.95
CA MET A 3 -12.16 2.75 -0.41
C MET A 3 -12.13 2.83 1.11
N LEU A 4 -11.86 1.69 1.78
CA LEU A 4 -11.56 1.75 3.21
C LEU A 4 -10.30 2.59 3.44
N PRO A 5 -10.31 3.49 4.44
CA PRO A 5 -9.19 4.41 4.64
C PRO A 5 -7.87 3.65 4.84
N VAL A 6 -6.81 4.22 4.28
CA VAL A 6 -5.42 3.89 4.60
C VAL A 6 -4.83 5.11 5.28
N TRP A 7 -4.32 4.91 6.50
CA TRP A 7 -3.70 5.96 7.28
C TRP A 7 -2.19 5.94 7.00
N VAL A 8 -1.68 7.06 6.50
CA VAL A 8 -0.25 7.25 6.21
C VAL A 8 0.33 8.39 7.01
N LEU A 9 1.64 8.37 7.23
CA LEU A 9 2.39 9.44 7.87
C LEU A 9 3.00 10.35 6.79
N GLU A 10 2.35 11.48 6.56
CA GLU A 10 2.93 12.56 5.77
C GLU A 10 4.12 13.15 6.53
N ASN A 11 5.30 13.21 5.88
CA ASN A 11 6.55 13.68 6.47
C ASN A 11 6.93 13.00 7.81
N ARG A 12 6.46 11.76 8.05
CA ARG A 12 6.65 11.02 9.32
C ARG A 12 6.10 11.70 10.58
N GLN A 13 5.22 12.69 10.42
CA GLN A 13 4.74 13.52 11.54
C GLN A 13 3.22 13.67 11.57
N THR A 14 2.58 13.74 10.40
CA THR A 14 1.14 13.99 10.30
C THR A 14 0.41 12.77 9.78
N GLU A 15 -0.60 12.29 10.51
CA GLU A 15 -1.47 11.22 10.02
C GLU A 15 -2.46 11.77 8.98
N LEU A 16 -2.48 11.14 7.82
CA LEU A 16 -3.39 11.45 6.72
C LEU A 16 -4.24 10.21 6.41
N ALA A 17 -5.57 10.39 6.41
CA ALA A 17 -6.50 9.36 5.95
C ALA A 17 -6.73 9.48 4.44
N LEU A 18 -6.37 8.44 3.70
CA LEU A 18 -6.65 8.31 2.28
C LEU A 18 -7.83 7.36 2.09
N ASP A 19 -9.03 7.90 1.85
CA ASP A 19 -10.29 7.16 1.78
C ASP A 19 -10.87 7.03 0.36
N ASP A 20 -10.15 7.52 -0.65
CA ASP A 20 -10.53 7.39 -2.05
C ASP A 20 -9.31 7.22 -2.96
N VAL A 21 -9.53 6.57 -4.10
CA VAL A 21 -8.46 6.23 -5.05
C VAL A 21 -7.76 7.47 -5.62
N ARG A 22 -8.50 8.56 -5.87
CA ARG A 22 -7.93 9.75 -6.51
C ARG A 22 -6.98 10.46 -5.57
N THR A 23 -7.39 10.68 -4.33
CA THR A 23 -6.52 11.31 -3.32
C THR A 23 -5.30 10.45 -3.02
N ALA A 24 -5.46 9.13 -2.90
CA ALA A 24 -4.34 8.22 -2.73
C ALA A 24 -3.37 8.20 -3.93
N MET A 25 -3.89 8.30 -5.16
CA MET A 25 -3.06 8.43 -6.36
C MET A 25 -2.33 9.77 -6.42
N SER A 26 -2.97 10.86 -6.03
CA SER A 26 -2.29 12.16 -5.89
C SER A 26 -1.12 12.06 -4.91
N PHE A 27 -1.34 11.44 -3.75
CA PHE A 27 -0.29 11.20 -2.76
C PHE A 27 0.88 10.37 -3.33
N LEU A 28 0.59 9.28 -4.05
CA LEU A 28 1.61 8.46 -4.73
C LEU A 28 2.46 9.24 -5.75
N ILE A 29 1.93 10.31 -6.33
CA ILE A 29 2.61 11.07 -7.40
C ILE A 29 3.38 12.25 -6.83
N PHE A 30 2.81 12.96 -5.84
CA PHE A 30 3.31 14.25 -5.39
C PHE A 30 4.02 14.19 -4.03
N ASP A 31 3.60 13.29 -3.15
CA ASP A 31 3.97 13.31 -1.73
C ASP A 31 4.65 12.01 -1.28
N TRP A 32 4.97 11.12 -2.23
CA TRP A 32 5.63 9.85 -1.94
C TRP A 32 7.10 10.08 -1.53
N PRO A 33 7.64 9.34 -0.54
CA PRO A 33 9.02 9.53 -0.11
C PRO A 33 10.02 9.24 -1.23
N ASP A 34 10.90 10.21 -1.53
CA ASP A 34 11.88 10.17 -2.63
C ASP A 34 12.72 8.89 -2.66
N GLN A 35 13.11 8.37 -1.50
CA GLN A 35 13.93 7.17 -1.36
C GLN A 35 13.22 5.88 -1.81
N PHE A 36 11.89 5.89 -1.91
CA PHE A 36 11.05 4.80 -2.40
C PHE A 36 10.37 5.14 -3.73
N CYS A 37 10.64 6.32 -4.30
CA CYS A 37 10.17 6.66 -5.64
C CYS A 37 10.82 5.73 -6.68
N GLY A 38 9.98 5.11 -7.49
CA GLY A 38 10.40 4.20 -8.55
C GLY A 38 10.67 2.75 -8.11
N THR A 39 10.45 2.40 -6.84
CA THR A 39 10.50 1.00 -6.42
C THR A 39 9.41 0.18 -7.13
N HIS A 40 9.60 -1.14 -7.18
CA HIS A 40 8.65 -2.02 -7.83
C HIS A 40 7.24 -1.89 -7.23
N LEU A 41 7.13 -1.79 -5.90
CA LEU A 41 5.82 -1.65 -5.23
C LEU A 41 5.20 -0.27 -5.47
N HIS A 42 6.00 0.80 -5.44
CA HIS A 42 5.54 2.14 -5.81
C HIS A 42 4.97 2.18 -7.24
N LEU A 43 5.73 1.70 -8.23
CA LEU A 43 5.28 1.68 -9.63
C LEU A 43 4.06 0.76 -9.83
N SER A 44 4.03 -0.38 -9.16
CA SER A 44 2.88 -1.30 -9.20
C SER A 44 1.61 -0.63 -8.65
N ALA A 45 1.72 0.08 -7.53
CA ALA A 45 0.61 0.81 -6.94
C ALA A 45 0.09 1.91 -7.87
N GLN A 46 0.97 2.63 -8.57
CA GLN A 46 0.56 3.64 -9.58
C GLN A 46 -0.20 3.02 -10.76
N VAL A 47 0.31 1.92 -11.32
CA VAL A 47 -0.35 1.22 -12.46
C VAL A 47 -1.71 0.68 -12.04
N ILE A 48 -1.78 0.03 -10.87
CA ILE A 48 -3.03 -0.52 -10.34
C ILE A 48 -4.02 0.60 -10.02
N GLY A 49 -3.55 1.74 -9.50
CA GLY A 49 -4.40 2.88 -9.20
C GLY A 49 -4.96 3.56 -10.45
N LEU A 50 -4.18 3.66 -11.52
CA LEU A 50 -4.69 4.09 -12.83
C LEU A 50 -5.78 3.14 -13.34
N ALA A 51 -5.51 1.83 -13.33
CA ALA A 51 -6.49 0.82 -13.73
C ALA A 51 -7.75 0.87 -12.84
N ALA A 52 -7.63 1.22 -11.56
CA ALA A 52 -8.76 1.35 -10.66
C ALA A 52 -9.61 2.60 -11.00
N LEU A 53 -8.97 3.73 -11.34
CA LEU A 53 -9.67 4.94 -11.79
C LEU A 53 -10.43 4.73 -13.11
N GLU A 54 -9.91 3.88 -13.98
CA GLU A 54 -10.56 3.46 -15.23
C GLU A 54 -11.65 2.40 -15.01
N GLY A 55 -11.76 1.83 -13.80
CA GLY A 55 -12.71 0.78 -13.46
C GLY A 55 -12.32 -0.62 -13.94
N ALA A 56 -11.08 -0.80 -14.44
CA ALA A 56 -10.56 -2.08 -14.90
C ALA A 56 -10.18 -3.03 -13.75
N VAL A 57 -9.83 -2.49 -12.58
CA VAL A 57 -9.60 -3.26 -11.34
C VAL A 57 -10.40 -2.70 -10.17
N SER A 58 -10.61 -3.53 -9.15
CA SER A 58 -11.38 -3.11 -7.97
C SER A 58 -10.61 -2.15 -7.08
N VAL A 59 -11.34 -1.24 -6.42
CA VAL A 59 -10.79 -0.32 -5.40
C VAL A 59 -10.11 -1.06 -4.23
N ALA A 60 -10.59 -2.25 -3.88
CA ALA A 60 -9.99 -3.08 -2.82
C ALA A 60 -8.61 -3.62 -3.24
N PHE A 61 -8.43 -3.93 -4.53
CA PHE A 61 -7.16 -4.39 -5.07
C PHE A 61 -6.13 -3.26 -5.11
N PHE A 62 -6.54 -2.05 -5.51
CA PHE A 62 -5.69 -0.87 -5.37
C PHE A 62 -5.30 -0.59 -3.92
N ARG A 63 -6.25 -0.64 -2.99
CA ARG A 63 -5.97 -0.44 -1.56
C ARG A 63 -4.89 -1.41 -1.06
N ALA A 64 -4.99 -2.69 -1.43
CA ALA A 64 -4.00 -3.68 -1.03
C ALA A 64 -2.59 -3.35 -1.57
N ALA A 65 -2.48 -3.04 -2.87
CA ALA A 65 -1.22 -2.65 -3.47
C ALA A 65 -0.63 -1.37 -2.85
N PHE A 66 -1.48 -0.40 -2.53
CA PHE A 66 -1.08 0.82 -1.85
C PHE A 66 -0.53 0.53 -0.45
N VAL A 67 -1.20 -0.33 0.33
CA VAL A 67 -0.74 -0.72 1.68
C VAL A 67 0.61 -1.41 1.62
N ASP A 68 0.82 -2.34 0.68
CA ASP A 68 2.11 -3.01 0.51
C ASP A 68 3.24 -2.01 0.18
N ALA A 69 2.96 -1.02 -0.69
CA ALA A 69 3.92 0.03 -1.01
C ALA A 69 4.19 0.96 0.18
N ALA A 70 3.16 1.31 0.95
CA ALA A 70 3.29 2.16 2.14
C ALA A 70 4.03 1.45 3.29
N ASP A 71 3.88 0.12 3.41
CA ASP A 71 4.64 -0.72 4.35
C ASP A 71 6.13 -0.75 3.96
N GLU A 72 6.44 -0.94 2.67
CA GLU A 72 7.82 -0.85 2.16
C GLU A 72 8.44 0.51 2.47
N ALA A 73 7.65 1.58 2.32
CA ALA A 73 8.11 2.94 2.55
C ALA A 73 8.19 3.32 4.04
N ASP A 74 7.74 2.45 4.95
CA ASP A 74 7.65 2.69 6.40
C ASP A 74 6.87 3.97 6.72
N ILE A 75 5.73 4.17 6.02
CA ILE A 75 4.84 5.33 6.20
C ILE A 75 3.43 4.94 6.65
N LEU A 76 3.14 3.67 6.90
CA LEU A 76 1.85 3.28 7.48
C LEU A 76 1.73 3.78 8.92
N ALA A 77 0.65 4.50 9.21
CA ALA A 77 0.37 4.93 10.58
C ALA A 77 -0.08 3.72 11.45
N ALA A 78 0.30 3.74 12.73
CA ALA A 78 -0.05 2.68 13.67
C ALA A 78 -1.58 2.61 13.84
N GLY A 79 -2.20 1.53 13.35
CA GLY A 79 -3.66 1.37 13.30
C GLY A 79 -4.23 1.12 11.90
N ALA A 80 -3.40 1.21 10.85
CA ALA A 80 -3.73 0.73 9.52
C ALA A 80 -3.73 -0.81 9.50
N GLU A 81 -4.76 -1.46 10.04
CA GLU A 81 -4.91 -2.91 9.93
C GLU A 81 -4.96 -3.32 8.44
N PRO A 82 -4.06 -4.22 7.98
CA PRO A 82 -4.12 -4.75 6.62
C PRO A 82 -5.41 -5.57 6.48
N PRO A 83 -6.07 -5.53 5.30
CA PRO A 83 -7.29 -6.30 5.10
C PRO A 83 -6.96 -7.80 5.23
N PRO A 84 -7.81 -8.61 5.89
CA PRO A 84 -7.49 -9.98 6.31
C PRO A 84 -7.20 -10.98 5.16
N LEU A 85 -7.32 -10.56 3.90
CA LEU A 85 -7.14 -11.44 2.74
C LEU A 85 -5.66 -11.64 2.33
N LEU A 86 -4.75 -10.70 2.64
CA LEU A 86 -3.31 -10.84 2.32
C LEU A 86 -2.47 -11.37 3.48
N SER A 87 -2.97 -11.25 4.71
CA SER A 87 -2.34 -11.82 5.91
C SER A 87 -2.18 -13.34 5.79
N PHE A 88 -3.13 -14.04 5.15
CA PHE A 88 -3.01 -15.48 4.87
C PHE A 88 -1.90 -15.82 3.85
N LEU A 89 -1.71 -14.98 2.82
CA LEU A 89 -0.72 -15.22 1.77
C LEU A 89 0.71 -14.86 2.24
N LEU A 90 0.87 -13.78 3.00
CA LEU A 90 2.17 -13.37 3.56
C LEU A 90 2.58 -14.20 4.79
N ALA A 91 1.63 -14.63 5.65
CA ALA A 91 1.92 -15.57 6.73
C ALA A 91 2.36 -16.96 6.23
N SER A 92 1.95 -17.32 5.01
CA SER A 92 2.39 -18.55 4.34
C SER A 92 3.83 -18.44 3.82
N ARG A 93 4.28 -17.24 3.41
CA ARG A 93 5.67 -17.00 2.96
C ARG A 93 6.67 -16.98 4.13
N LYS A 94 6.28 -16.49 5.31
CA LYS A 94 7.17 -16.41 6.49
C LYS A 94 7.52 -17.77 7.12
N ARG A 95 6.81 -18.86 6.77
CA ARG A 95 7.10 -20.23 7.27
C ARG A 95 8.17 -20.99 6.49
N TYR A 96 8.56 -20.56 5.29
CA TYR A 96 9.48 -21.35 4.46
C TYR A 96 10.98 -21.09 4.69
N ASN A 97 11.37 -20.13 5.55
CA ASN A 97 12.78 -19.75 5.73
C ASN A 97 13.34 -19.96 7.15
N ARG A 98 12.77 -20.90 7.94
CA ARG A 98 13.30 -21.31 9.26
C ARG A 98 13.61 -22.82 9.37
N ARG A 99 13.94 -23.48 8.26
CA ARG A 99 14.53 -24.82 8.29
C ARG A 99 15.65 -24.91 7.27
N GLY A 100 16.87 -24.64 7.72
CA GLY A 100 18.04 -24.73 6.85
C GLY A 100 19.36 -24.38 7.53
N CYS A 101 19.51 -24.62 8.83
CA CYS A 101 20.80 -24.73 9.51
C CYS A 101 20.61 -25.61 10.75
N ALA A 102 20.90 -26.90 10.59
CA ALA A 102 21.32 -27.81 11.66
C ALA A 102 22.20 -28.88 11.00
#